data_AF-A0A7S2K0E5-F1
#
_entry.id   AF-A0A7S2K0E5-F1
#
_cell.length_a   1.000
_cell.length_b   1.000
_cell.length_c   1.000
_cell.angle_alpha   90.00
_cell.angle_beta   90.00
_cell.angle_gamma   90.00
#
_symmetry.space_group_name_H-M   'P 1'
#
loop_
_entity.id
_entity.type
_entity.pdbx_description
1 polymer ?
#
loop_
_entity_poly.entity_id
_entity_poly.type
_entity_poly.pdbx_seq_one_letter_code
_entity_poly.pdbx_strand_id
1 'polypeptide(L)'
;GCFDEFNRLVPEVLSVCTVQFKAVCDALRNQSGRFILQGDEINLDPQVGCYITMNPGYLGRSELPEGLKALFRPITVMVPDFQLIIENMFMGEGFTESKALGLKFATLYALNKDLLSASKKYDWGMRAIKSVLVVAGGFKRADPSLSEQAVLMRSLRDTNVAKIEGDDL
;
A
#
# COMPACT_ATOMS: atom_id res chain seq x y z
N GLY A 1 -10.45 -12.70 7.07
CA GLY A 1 -9.79 -12.31 5.82
C GLY A 1 -9.68 -10.80 5.71
N CYS A 2 -8.77 -10.32 4.86
CA CYS A 2 -8.66 -8.91 4.48
C CYS A 2 -9.13 -8.75 3.03
N PHE A 3 -10.15 -7.93 2.81
CA PHE A 3 -10.69 -7.64 1.49
C PHE A 3 -10.13 -6.30 1.00
N ASP A 4 -9.19 -6.40 0.07
CA ASP A 4 -8.54 -5.23 -0.51
C ASP A 4 -9.49 -4.53 -1.49
N GLU A 5 -9.44 -3.20 -1.54
CA GLU A 5 -10.21 -2.39 -2.49
C GLU A 5 -11.72 -2.63 -2.42
N PHE A 6 -12.25 -2.92 -1.23
CA PHE A 6 -13.63 -3.38 -1.02
C PHE A 6 -14.68 -2.42 -1.59
N ASN A 7 -14.36 -1.12 -1.60
CA ASN A 7 -15.19 -0.06 -2.15
C ASN A 7 -15.25 0.00 -3.69
N ARG A 8 -14.74 -1.01 -4.41
CA ARG A 8 -14.98 -1.21 -5.86
C ARG A 8 -16.27 -1.94 -6.17
N LEU A 9 -16.85 -2.61 -5.16
CA LEU A 9 -18.11 -3.29 -5.33
C LEU A 9 -19.24 -2.28 -5.57
N VAL A 10 -20.20 -2.67 -6.40
CA VAL A 10 -21.37 -1.85 -6.67
C VAL A 10 -22.22 -1.69 -5.40
N PRO A 11 -22.93 -0.56 -5.21
CA PRO A 11 -23.67 -0.27 -3.99
C PRO A 11 -24.67 -1.35 -3.57
N GLU A 12 -25.30 -2.03 -4.54
CA GLU A 12 -26.27 -3.10 -4.31
C GLU A 12 -25.61 -4.29 -3.60
N VAL A 13 -24.39 -4.66 -4.01
CA VAL A 13 -23.61 -5.73 -3.39
C VAL A 13 -23.19 -5.33 -1.99
N LEU A 14 -22.74 -4.08 -1.78
CA LEU A 14 -22.37 -3.57 -0.46
C LEU A 14 -23.56 -3.56 0.52
N SER A 15 -24.76 -3.29 0.02
CA SER A 15 -26.00 -3.36 0.81
C SER A 15 -26.30 -4.79 1.27
N VAL A 16 -26.18 -5.78 0.38
CA VAL A 16 -26.34 -7.20 0.74
C VAL A 16 -25.28 -7.63 1.75
N CYS A 17 -24.02 -7.24 1.55
CA CYS A 17 -22.94 -7.50 2.50
C CYS A 17 -23.24 -6.94 3.90
N THR A 18 -23.95 -5.80 4.00
CA THR A 18 -24.34 -5.22 5.29
C THR A 18 -25.18 -6.18 6.12
N VAL A 19 -26.18 -6.82 5.49
CA VAL A 19 -27.04 -7.79 6.18
C VAL A 19 -26.25 -9.03 6.58
N GLN A 20 -25.37 -9.52 5.70
CA GLN A 20 -24.54 -10.70 5.97
C GLN A 20 -23.54 -10.46 7.10
N PHE A 21 -22.79 -9.35 7.07
CA PHE A 21 -21.86 -8.99 8.14
C PHE A 21 -22.58 -8.78 9.47
N LYS A 22 -23.75 -8.13 9.44
CA LYS A 22 -24.55 -7.92 10.64
C LYS A 22 -24.96 -9.25 11.28
N ALA A 23 -25.42 -10.22 10.50
CA ALA A 23 -25.81 -11.54 11.01
C ALA A 23 -24.64 -12.23 11.75
N VAL A 24 -23.43 -12.20 11.16
CA VAL A 24 -22.22 -12.75 11.78
C VAL A 24 -21.85 -11.99 13.06
N CYS A 25 -21.84 -10.65 13.00
CA CYS A 25 -21.49 -9.81 14.16
C CYS A 25 -22.47 -9.97 15.32
N ASP A 26 -23.78 -10.07 15.03
CA ASP A 26 -24.80 -10.27 16.05
C ASP A 26 -24.64 -11.66 16.70
N ALA A 27 -24.35 -12.71 15.92
CA ALA A 27 -24.07 -14.05 16.43
C ALA A 27 -22.82 -14.08 17.34
N LEU A 28 -21.74 -13.41 16.93
CA LEU A 28 -20.52 -13.27 17.75
C LEU A 28 -20.79 -12.55 19.06
N ARG A 29 -21.55 -11.43 19.04
CA ARG A 29 -21.89 -10.67 20.25
C ARG A 29 -22.75 -11.48 21.22
N ASN A 30 -23.63 -12.32 20.70
CA ASN A 30 -24.50 -13.19 21.50
C ASN A 30 -23.83 -14.50 21.93
N GLN A 31 -22.56 -14.74 21.52
CA GLN A 31 -21.83 -15.98 21.78
C GLN A 31 -22.58 -17.24 21.29
N SER A 32 -23.32 -17.10 20.19
CA SER A 32 -24.09 -18.21 19.61
C SER A 32 -23.17 -19.17 18.85
N GLY A 33 -23.25 -20.47 19.13
CA GLY A 33 -22.47 -21.48 18.38
C GLY A 33 -22.95 -21.71 16.94
N ARG A 34 -24.16 -21.26 16.61
CA ARG A 34 -24.80 -21.36 15.28
C ARG A 34 -25.60 -20.09 14.99
N PHE A 35 -25.75 -19.75 13.71
CA PHE A 35 -26.53 -18.61 13.27
C PHE A 35 -27.11 -18.84 11.88
N ILE A 36 -28.13 -18.07 11.52
CA ILE A 36 -28.73 -18.12 10.17
C ILE A 36 -28.07 -17.08 9.28
N LEU A 37 -27.61 -17.51 8.12
CA LEU A 37 -27.07 -16.67 7.06
C LEU A 37 -27.79 -17.01 5.76
N GLN A 38 -28.50 -16.04 5.18
CA GLN A 38 -29.25 -16.20 3.92
C GLN A 38 -30.25 -17.38 3.90
N GLY A 39 -30.75 -17.79 5.07
CA GLY A 39 -31.70 -18.89 5.22
C GLY A 39 -31.07 -20.21 5.68
N ASP A 40 -29.75 -20.32 5.59
CA ASP A 40 -29.03 -21.52 6.01
C ASP A 40 -28.51 -21.39 7.45
N GLU A 41 -28.63 -22.46 8.23
CA GLU A 41 -28.05 -22.51 9.57
C GLU A 41 -26.58 -22.97 9.49
N ILE A 42 -25.67 -22.14 9.99
CA ILE A 42 -24.23 -22.32 9.88
C ILE A 42 -23.61 -22.32 11.28
N ASN A 43 -22.61 -23.19 11.52
CA ASN A 43 -21.80 -23.15 12.73
C ASN A 43 -20.92 -21.90 12.75
N LEU A 44 -20.85 -21.21 13.89
CA LEU A 44 -20.02 -20.03 14.06
C LEU A 44 -18.62 -20.41 14.56
N ASP A 45 -17.59 -19.91 13.86
CA ASP A 45 -16.23 -19.90 14.37
C ASP A 45 -15.94 -18.54 15.06
N PRO A 46 -15.70 -18.51 16.39
CA PRO A 46 -15.41 -17.28 17.11
C PRO A 46 -14.05 -16.65 16.75
N GLN A 47 -13.16 -17.37 16.07
CA GLN A 47 -11.86 -16.85 15.62
C GLN A 47 -11.93 -16.09 14.30
N VAL A 48 -13.13 -15.90 13.75
CA VAL A 48 -13.31 -15.14 12.50
C VAL A 48 -12.96 -13.67 12.68
N GLY A 49 -12.24 -13.12 11.70
CA GLY A 49 -11.96 -11.69 11.60
C GLY A 49 -12.16 -11.19 10.18
N CYS A 50 -12.73 -10.00 10.02
CA CYS A 50 -12.90 -9.34 8.73
C CYS A 50 -12.25 -7.95 8.76
N TYR A 51 -11.48 -7.66 7.72
CA TYR A 51 -10.87 -6.37 7.48
C TYR A 51 -11.16 -5.95 6.06
N ILE A 52 -11.40 -4.67 5.85
CA ILE A 52 -11.58 -4.09 4.53
C ILE A 52 -10.60 -2.96 4.35
N THR A 53 -10.05 -2.80 3.14
CA THR A 53 -9.37 -1.58 2.75
C THR A 53 -10.25 -0.80 1.78
N MET A 54 -10.12 0.51 1.82
CA MET A 54 -10.79 1.40 0.89
C MET A 54 -9.83 2.51 0.50
N ASN A 55 -9.94 2.95 -0.75
CA ASN A 55 -9.25 4.13 -1.25
C ASN A 55 -10.30 5.19 -1.60
N PRO A 56 -10.71 6.04 -0.65
CA PRO A 56 -11.69 7.10 -0.91
C PRO A 56 -11.18 8.09 -1.96
N GLY A 57 -12.07 8.68 -2.74
CA GLY A 57 -11.73 9.72 -3.73
C GLY A 57 -11.09 9.23 -5.04
N TYR A 58 -10.81 7.93 -5.18
CA TYR A 58 -10.36 7.35 -6.46
C TYR A 58 -11.55 7.12 -7.40
N LEU A 59 -11.33 7.27 -8.70
CA LEU A 59 -12.35 7.05 -9.72
C LEU A 59 -12.86 5.59 -9.70
N GLY A 60 -14.18 5.41 -9.85
CA GLY A 60 -14.79 4.08 -9.84
C GLY A 60 -14.88 3.45 -8.45
N ARG A 61 -14.81 4.25 -7.39
CA ARG A 61 -15.00 3.82 -6.00
C ARG A 61 -16.32 4.32 -5.46
N SER A 62 -17.08 3.41 -4.85
CA SER A 62 -18.34 3.72 -4.17
C SER A 62 -18.07 4.14 -2.72
N GLU A 63 -18.94 4.97 -2.17
CA GLU A 63 -19.00 5.11 -0.71
C GLU A 63 -19.63 3.86 -0.10
N LEU A 64 -19.20 3.52 1.11
CA LEU A 64 -19.86 2.45 1.85
C LEU A 64 -21.24 2.91 2.35
N PRO A 65 -22.27 2.04 2.32
CA PRO A 65 -23.53 2.31 3.01
C PRO A 65 -23.32 2.56 4.51
N GLU A 66 -24.11 3.46 5.12
CA GLU A 66 -23.98 3.80 6.55
C GLU A 66 -24.13 2.57 7.47
N GLY A 67 -25.05 1.67 7.13
CA GLY A 67 -25.22 0.41 7.87
C GLY A 67 -23.96 -0.46 7.85
N LEU A 68 -23.17 -0.40 6.76
CA LEU A 68 -21.91 -1.13 6.65
C LEU A 68 -20.80 -0.43 7.43
N LYS A 69 -20.69 0.89 7.30
CA LYS A 69 -19.71 1.70 8.06
C LYS A 69 -19.86 1.46 9.57
N ALA A 70 -21.09 1.36 10.08
CA ALA A 70 -21.36 1.10 11.48
C ALA A 70 -20.86 -0.27 12.00
N LEU A 71 -20.60 -1.23 11.11
CA LEU A 71 -20.06 -2.55 11.47
C LEU A 71 -18.53 -2.60 11.54
N PHE A 72 -17.85 -1.58 11.01
CA PHE A 72 -16.39 -1.52 10.97
C PHE A 72 -15.85 -0.37 11.82
N ARG A 73 -14.68 -0.59 12.42
CA ARG A 73 -13.92 0.46 13.09
C ARG A 73 -13.02 1.17 12.06
N PRO A 74 -13.16 2.49 11.86
CA PRO A 74 -12.34 3.20 10.89
C PRO A 74 -10.89 3.32 11.39
N ILE A 75 -9.94 3.16 10.46
CA ILE A 75 -8.51 3.41 10.67
C ILE A 75 -8.04 4.27 9.50
N THR A 76 -7.47 5.43 9.80
CA THR A 76 -6.93 6.34 8.79
C THR A 76 -5.42 6.20 8.72
N VAL A 77 -4.89 5.85 7.54
CA VAL A 77 -3.46 5.75 7.27
C VAL A 77 -3.09 6.86 6.30
N MET A 78 -2.57 7.98 6.83
CA MET A 78 -2.38 9.22 6.05
C MET A 78 -1.05 9.26 5.29
N VAL A 79 0.08 9.21 6.00
CA VAL A 79 1.41 9.34 5.39
C VAL A 79 2.36 8.39 6.12
N PRO A 80 2.96 7.40 5.44
CA PRO A 80 3.98 6.57 6.05
C PRO A 80 5.28 7.35 6.22
N ASP A 81 6.15 6.92 7.14
CA ASP A 81 7.51 7.44 7.23
C ASP A 81 8.36 6.85 6.09
N PHE A 82 8.48 7.59 5.00
CA PHE A 82 9.24 7.15 3.82
C PHE A 82 10.72 6.93 4.15
N GLN A 83 11.31 7.80 4.97
CA GLN A 83 12.74 7.75 5.28
C GLN A 83 13.07 6.44 6.00
N LEU A 84 12.32 6.10 7.05
CA LEU A 84 12.54 4.87 7.81
C LEU A 84 12.32 3.61 6.95
N ILE A 85 11.30 3.63 6.08
CA ILE A 85 11.03 2.50 5.19
C ILE A 85 12.16 2.33 4.16
N ILE A 86 12.64 3.41 3.55
CA ILE A 86 13.73 3.39 2.57
C ILE A 86 15.02 2.89 3.23
N GLU A 87 15.36 3.37 4.43
CA GLU A 87 16.53 2.92 5.18
C GLU A 87 16.49 1.41 5.45
N ASN A 88 15.35 0.89 5.95
CA ASN A 88 15.17 -0.54 6.19
C ASN A 88 15.23 -1.37 4.89
N MET A 89 14.69 -0.85 3.78
CA MET A 89 14.80 -1.51 2.48
C MET A 89 16.24 -1.58 1.98
N PHE A 90 17.03 -0.51 2.14
CA PHE A 90 18.45 -0.53 1.84
C PHE A 90 19.19 -1.60 2.65
N MET A 91 18.94 -1.66 3.97
CA MET A 91 19.53 -2.71 4.82
C MET A 91 19.14 -4.11 4.34
N GLY A 92 17.87 -4.32 3.99
CA GLY A 92 17.37 -5.59 3.45
C GLY A 92 18.01 -6.00 2.12
N GLU A 93 18.46 -5.04 1.31
CA GLU A 93 19.17 -5.28 0.05
C GLU A 93 20.70 -5.41 0.23
N GLY A 94 21.20 -5.31 1.46
CA GLY A 94 22.62 -5.51 1.80
C GLY A 94 23.46 -4.24 1.80
N PHE A 95 22.84 -3.06 1.85
CA PHE A 95 23.55 -1.79 2.00
C PHE A 95 23.94 -1.56 3.46
N THR A 96 25.17 -1.12 3.67
CA THR A 96 25.78 -0.80 4.97
C THR A 96 25.74 0.70 5.28
N GLU A 97 25.72 1.56 4.25
CA GLU A 97 25.55 3.02 4.37
C GLU A 97 24.07 3.45 4.29
N SER A 98 23.15 2.53 4.60
CA SER A 98 21.70 2.64 4.43
C SER A 98 21.09 3.92 5.02
N LYS A 99 21.52 4.35 6.20
CA LYS A 99 21.04 5.58 6.85
C LYS A 99 21.37 6.84 6.04
N ALA A 100 22.62 6.96 5.62
CA ALA A 100 23.08 8.12 4.87
C ALA A 100 22.50 8.14 3.44
N LEU A 101 22.47 6.99 2.77
CA LEU A 101 21.91 6.84 1.43
C LEU A 101 20.38 6.95 1.44
N GLY A 102 19.71 6.43 2.47
CA GLY A 102 18.27 6.54 2.66
C GLY A 102 17.80 7.99 2.79
N LEU A 103 18.49 8.79 3.61
CA LEU A 103 18.20 10.22 3.73
C LEU A 103 18.39 10.94 2.39
N LYS A 104 19.51 10.69 1.68
CA LYS A 104 19.77 11.31 0.37
C LYS A 104 18.70 10.94 -0.66
N PHE A 105 18.31 9.66 -0.70
CA PHE A 105 17.31 9.16 -1.63
C PHE A 105 15.91 9.73 -1.34
N ALA A 106 15.51 9.75 -0.07
CA ALA A 106 14.21 10.32 0.33
C ALA A 106 14.13 11.81 -0.02
N THR A 107 15.19 12.57 0.28
CA THR A 107 15.29 13.99 -0.08
C THR A 107 15.25 14.19 -1.60
N LEU A 108 15.97 13.38 -2.37
CA LEU A 108 15.94 13.45 -3.84
C LEU A 108 14.52 13.24 -4.39
N TYR A 109 13.81 12.22 -3.93
CA TYR A 109 12.44 11.94 -4.39
C TYR A 109 11.44 13.01 -3.97
N ALA A 110 11.60 13.60 -2.78
CA ALA A 110 10.80 14.74 -2.35
C ALA A 110 11.05 15.96 -3.24
N LEU A 111 12.32 16.30 -3.50
CA LEU A 111 12.67 17.42 -4.38
C LEU A 111 12.19 17.21 -5.81
N ASN A 112 12.31 15.99 -6.36
CA ASN A 112 11.82 15.69 -7.70
C ASN A 112 10.30 15.89 -7.82
N LYS A 113 9.55 15.54 -6.77
CA LYS A 113 8.10 15.77 -6.73
C LYS A 113 7.75 17.27 -6.73
N ASP A 114 8.54 18.09 -6.05
CA ASP A 114 8.26 19.51 -5.86
C ASP A 114 8.80 20.39 -7.00
N LEU A 115 9.87 19.96 -7.67
CA LEU A 115 10.61 20.77 -8.66
C LEU A 115 10.38 20.38 -10.12
N LEU A 116 10.11 19.11 -10.42
CA LEU A 116 9.91 18.66 -11.80
C LEU A 116 8.51 19.04 -12.30
N SER A 117 8.34 19.04 -13.62
CA SER A 117 7.04 19.32 -14.24
C SER A 117 5.94 18.38 -13.71
N ALA A 118 4.69 18.86 -13.69
CA ALA A 118 3.54 18.10 -13.22
C ALA A 118 3.04 17.05 -14.24
N SER A 119 3.94 16.20 -14.74
CA SER A 119 3.61 15.14 -15.69
C SER A 119 2.88 13.98 -15.00
N LYS A 120 1.77 13.52 -15.59
CA LYS A 120 1.00 12.34 -15.11
C LYS A 120 1.79 11.03 -15.20
N LYS A 121 2.94 11.03 -15.89
CA LYS A 121 3.83 9.87 -16.02
C LYS A 121 4.75 9.70 -14.81
N TYR A 122 4.94 10.75 -14.01
CA TYR A 122 5.79 10.71 -12.83
C TYR A 122 5.07 10.02 -11.68
N ASP A 123 5.72 8.98 -11.13
CA ASP A 123 5.29 8.28 -9.92
C ASP A 123 6.40 8.34 -8.89
N TRP A 124 6.21 9.19 -7.88
CA TRP A 124 7.10 9.36 -6.74
C TRP A 124 6.61 8.56 -5.52
N GLY A 125 5.64 7.67 -5.69
CA GLY A 125 5.07 6.86 -4.63
C GLY A 125 5.98 5.72 -4.17
N MET A 126 5.64 5.12 -3.03
CA MET A 126 6.42 4.05 -2.40
C MET A 126 6.62 2.83 -3.31
N ARG A 127 5.68 2.55 -4.23
CA ARG A 127 5.82 1.44 -5.19
C ARG A 127 6.95 1.69 -6.19
N ALA A 128 7.04 2.90 -6.74
CA ALA A 128 8.12 3.29 -7.63
C ALA A 128 9.46 3.29 -6.90
N ILE A 129 9.50 3.84 -5.67
CA ILE A 129 10.68 3.83 -4.80
C ILE A 129 11.17 2.40 -4.56
N LYS A 130 10.29 1.49 -4.12
CA LYS A 130 10.63 0.08 -3.89
C LYS A 130 11.25 -0.58 -5.12
N SER A 131 10.71 -0.29 -6.31
CA SER A 131 11.24 -0.83 -7.57
C SER A 131 12.71 -0.45 -7.78
N VAL A 132 13.06 0.83 -7.55
CA VAL A 132 14.45 1.30 -7.67
C VAL A 132 15.35 0.65 -6.63
N LEU A 133 14.90 0.51 -5.38
CA LEU A 133 15.70 -0.08 -4.31
C LEU A 133 16.02 -1.57 -4.57
N VAL A 134 15.04 -2.33 -5.08
CA VAL A 134 15.25 -3.74 -5.46
C VAL A 134 16.27 -3.88 -6.60
N VAL A 135 16.21 -2.99 -7.61
CA VAL A 135 17.21 -2.97 -8.70
C VAL A 135 18.60 -2.63 -8.16
N ALA A 136 18.70 -1.63 -7.26
CA ALA A 136 19.96 -1.26 -6.62
C ALA A 136 20.57 -2.42 -5.82
N GLY A 137 19.75 -3.19 -5.10
CA GLY A 137 20.17 -4.41 -4.43
C GLY A 137 20.70 -5.49 -5.38
N GLY A 138 20.05 -5.66 -6.52
CA GLY A 138 20.53 -6.53 -7.60
C GLY A 138 21.92 -6.14 -8.10
N PHE A 139 22.13 -4.85 -8.37
CA PHE A 139 23.44 -4.33 -8.77
C PHE A 139 24.49 -4.45 -7.67
N LYS A 140 24.13 -4.23 -6.40
CA LYS A 140 25.07 -4.40 -5.28
C LYS A 140 25.59 -5.84 -5.18
N ARG A 141 24.72 -6.84 -5.40
CA ARG A 141 25.10 -8.26 -5.40
C ARG A 141 25.93 -8.65 -6.63
N ALA A 142 25.61 -8.08 -7.80
CA ALA A 142 26.34 -8.36 -9.04
C ALA A 142 27.75 -7.75 -9.02
N ASP A 143 27.91 -6.56 -8.43
CA ASP A 143 29.17 -5.81 -8.39
C ASP A 143 29.56 -5.45 -6.93
N PRO A 144 29.99 -6.41 -6.08
CA PRO A 144 30.21 -6.18 -4.65
C PRO A 144 31.29 -5.13 -4.33
N SER A 145 32.29 -4.99 -5.21
CA SER A 145 33.40 -4.05 -5.07
C SER A 145 33.03 -2.60 -5.40
N LEU A 146 31.89 -2.38 -6.05
CA LEU A 146 31.42 -1.03 -6.36
C LEU A 146 30.88 -0.35 -5.09
N SER A 147 31.15 0.95 -4.94
CA SER A 147 30.62 1.71 -3.81
C SER A 147 29.10 1.76 -3.85
N GLU A 148 28.47 1.73 -2.68
CA GLU A 148 27.01 1.73 -2.57
C GLU A 148 26.38 2.97 -3.20
N GLN A 149 27.07 4.11 -3.10
CA GLN A 149 26.67 5.34 -3.78
C GLN A 149 26.68 5.18 -5.31
N ALA A 150 27.72 4.60 -5.89
CA ALA A 150 27.79 4.41 -7.34
C ALA A 150 26.74 3.41 -7.84
N VAL A 151 26.49 2.34 -7.07
CA VAL A 151 25.39 1.40 -7.32
C VAL A 151 24.03 2.12 -7.33
N LEU A 152 23.77 2.96 -6.33
CA LEU A 152 22.52 3.71 -6.25
C LEU A 152 22.35 4.70 -7.41
N MET A 153 23.40 5.44 -7.77
CA MET A 153 23.37 6.37 -8.90
C MET A 153 23.10 5.66 -10.22
N ARG A 154 23.72 4.49 -10.44
CA ARG A 154 23.44 3.63 -11.60
C ARG A 154 21.97 3.21 -11.62
N SER A 155 21.44 2.74 -10.51
CA SER A 155 20.04 2.34 -10.39
C SER A 155 19.10 3.50 -10.70
N LEU A 156 19.31 4.67 -10.10
CA LEU A 156 18.51 5.88 -10.32
C LEU A 156 18.48 6.28 -11.79
N ARG A 157 19.65 6.34 -12.43
CA ARG A 157 19.76 6.68 -13.85
C ARG A 157 18.99 5.68 -14.71
N ASP A 158 19.28 4.40 -14.55
CA ASP A 158 18.73 3.36 -15.42
C ASP A 158 17.20 3.23 -15.24
N THR A 159 16.64 3.56 -14.06
CA THR A 159 15.19 3.50 -13.80
C THR A 159 14.42 4.77 -14.15
N ASN A 160 15.08 5.94 -14.15
CA ASN A 160 14.39 7.24 -14.30
C ASN A 160 14.62 7.90 -15.66
N VAL A 161 15.72 7.63 -16.37
CA VAL A 161 16.02 8.26 -17.68
C VAL A 161 14.89 8.05 -18.70
N ALA A 162 14.28 6.87 -18.72
CA ALA A 162 13.17 6.58 -19.65
C ALA A 162 11.85 7.27 -19.28
N LYS A 163 11.75 7.84 -18.08
CA LYS A 163 10.52 8.44 -17.54
C LYS A 163 10.55 9.97 -17.59
N ILE A 164 11.72 10.57 -17.38
CA ILE A 164 11.93 12.02 -17.32
C ILE A 164 11.72 12.63 -18.72
N GLU A 165 10.93 13.69 -18.78
CA GLU A 165 10.65 14.42 -20.02
C GLU A 165 11.82 15.35 -20.37
N GLY A 166 11.96 15.72 -21.66
CA GLY A 166 13.17 16.40 -22.16
C GLY A 166 13.53 17.70 -21.45
N ASP A 167 12.55 18.50 -21.04
CA ASP A 167 12.77 19.76 -20.32
C ASP A 167 13.16 19.54 -18.84
N ASP A 168 12.99 18.33 -18.31
CA ASP A 168 13.30 17.92 -16.93
C ASP A 168 14.61 17.08 -16.83
N LEU A 169 15.29 16.83 -17.96
CA LEU A 169 16.41 15.88 -18.12
C LEU A 169 17.80 16.49 -17.89
#